data_AF-A0A9W4CJD7-F1
#
_entry.id   AF-A0A9W4CJD7-F1
#
_cell.length_a   1.000
_cell.length_b   1.000
_cell.length_c   1.000
_cell.angle_alpha   90.00
_cell.angle_beta   90.00
_cell.angle_gamma   90.00
#
_symmetry.space_group_name_H-M   'P 1'
#
loop_
_entity.id
_entity.type
_entity.pdbx_description
1 polymer ?
#
loop_
_entity_poly.entity_id
_entity_poly.type
_entity_poly.pdbx_seq_one_letter_code
_entity_poly.pdbx_strand_id
1 'polypeptide(L)'
;MSDVVYSENCEDYEVLLFGNHTCLVEKLKQDLECALKDRANDIIESITRKQSNQSFYVIKGDSRYDWQWFEEGIECKLLKLGVKEWQPGTLKFKVTLQFCPEEPEEDEVDDEEEINKMDEMTKSLDDYEVLWFGNHTCLVERLKQDLECDLKDRANSIIESITRKQSNKSFYVIKDDLRYDKQWFEEGKECKILKLGAKEWQPGKVRIKVTLEFCPDEPEEVEVQEEEKIDEMDKVAKSLDDIRQKLNQQNNS
;
A
#
# COMPACT_ATOMS: atom_id res chain seq x y z
N MET A 1 16.53 -7.11 20.66
CA MET A 1 15.63 -5.96 20.52
C MET A 1 15.29 -5.94 19.06
N SER A 2 14.05 -6.27 18.70
CA SER A 2 13.59 -6.20 17.31
C SER A 2 13.46 -4.73 16.95
N ASP A 3 14.32 -4.25 16.06
CA ASP A 3 14.21 -2.93 15.50
C ASP A 3 12.85 -2.83 14.78
N VAL A 4 12.10 -1.78 15.13
CA VAL A 4 10.80 -1.52 14.54
C VAL A 4 11.08 -1.00 13.13
N VAL A 5 11.01 -1.89 12.13
CA VAL A 5 11.03 -1.47 10.72
C VAL A 5 9.82 -0.56 10.50
N TYR A 6 10.09 0.72 10.25
CA TYR A 6 9.05 1.71 9.97
C TYR A 6 8.51 1.47 8.56
N SER A 7 7.24 1.07 8.46
CA SER A 7 6.53 1.11 7.19
C SER A 7 6.10 2.54 6.88
N GLU A 8 6.33 2.99 5.65
CA GLU A 8 5.90 4.30 5.18
C GLU A 8 4.90 4.14 4.03
N ASN A 9 3.91 5.02 3.97
CA ASN A 9 3.01 5.08 2.81
C ASN A 9 3.80 5.56 1.58
N CYS A 10 3.60 4.91 0.44
CA CYS A 10 4.18 5.36 -0.81
C CYS A 10 3.46 6.61 -1.33
N GLU A 11 4.26 7.57 -1.77
CA GLU A 11 3.81 8.80 -2.41
C GLU A 11 3.49 8.53 -3.89
N ASP A 12 2.50 9.25 -4.43
CA ASP A 12 1.96 8.99 -5.77
C ASP A 12 3.00 9.11 -6.89
N TYR A 13 3.96 10.02 -6.71
CA TYR A 13 5.04 10.27 -7.68
C TYR A 13 6.22 9.26 -7.58
N GLU A 14 6.23 8.36 -6.61
CA GLU A 14 7.30 7.38 -6.45
C GLU A 14 7.20 6.27 -7.48
N VAL A 15 8.33 5.64 -7.79
CA VAL A 15 8.41 4.56 -8.78
C VAL A 15 8.78 3.27 -8.09
N LEU A 16 8.01 2.21 -8.37
CA LEU A 16 8.24 0.85 -7.92
C LEU A 16 8.91 0.04 -9.02
N LEU A 17 9.84 -0.84 -8.65
CA LEU A 17 10.49 -1.80 -9.54
C LEU A 17 10.17 -3.23 -9.09
N PHE A 18 9.47 -3.98 -9.93
CA PHE A 18 9.17 -5.40 -9.75
C PHE A 18 9.94 -6.22 -10.78
N GLY A 19 11.01 -6.89 -10.34
CA GLY A 19 11.95 -7.56 -11.25
C GLY A 19 12.58 -6.56 -12.23
N ASN A 20 12.16 -6.60 -13.50
CA ASN A 20 12.64 -5.71 -14.56
C ASN A 20 11.61 -4.66 -15.00
N HIS A 21 10.50 -4.52 -14.26
CA HIS A 21 9.37 -3.68 -14.64
C HIS A 21 9.17 -2.55 -13.65
N THR A 22 9.11 -1.32 -14.15
CA THR A 22 8.83 -0.14 -13.33
C THR A 22 7.36 0.26 -13.42
N CYS A 23 6.77 0.68 -12.32
CA CYS A 23 5.41 1.20 -12.22
C CYS A 23 5.39 2.46 -11.36
N LEU A 24 4.62 3.48 -11.76
CA LEU A 24 4.36 4.64 -10.92
C LEU A 24 3.37 4.24 -9.81
N VAL A 25 3.62 4.67 -8.57
CA VAL A 25 2.74 4.38 -7.42
C VAL A 25 1.31 4.83 -7.68
N GLU A 26 1.12 6.06 -8.16
CA GLU A 26 -0.19 6.59 -8.55
C GLU A 26 -0.92 5.65 -9.51
N LYS A 27 -0.19 5.17 -10.53
CA LYS A 27 -0.77 4.31 -11.56
C LYS A 27 -1.18 2.96 -11.01
N LEU A 28 -0.35 2.37 -10.14
CA LEU A 28 -0.68 1.13 -9.46
C LEU A 28 -1.90 1.29 -8.55
N LYS A 29 -1.97 2.38 -7.77
CA LYS A 29 -3.15 2.72 -6.95
C LYS A 29 -4.41 2.80 -7.80
N GLN A 30 -4.39 3.58 -8.88
CA GLN A 30 -5.52 3.71 -9.81
C GLN A 30 -5.96 2.38 -10.41
N ASP A 31 -5.01 1.54 -10.82
CA ASP A 31 -5.34 0.23 -11.40
C ASP A 31 -5.97 -0.72 -10.35
N LEU A 32 -5.53 -0.65 -9.08
CA LEU A 32 -6.14 -1.38 -7.96
C LEU A 32 -7.54 -0.84 -7.61
N GLU A 33 -7.71 0.47 -7.51
CA GLU A 33 -9.00 1.12 -7.26
C GLU A 33 -10.01 0.80 -8.36
N CYS A 34 -9.58 0.85 -9.63
CA CYS A 34 -10.41 0.49 -10.76
C CYS A 34 -10.85 -0.99 -10.68
N ALA A 35 -9.95 -1.88 -10.27
CA ALA A 35 -10.29 -3.30 -10.10
C ALA A 35 -11.25 -3.54 -8.93
N LEU A 36 -11.17 -2.73 -7.87
CA LEU A 36 -12.08 -2.78 -6.73
C LEU A 36 -13.45 -2.18 -7.02
N LYS A 37 -13.53 -1.14 -7.85
CA LYS A 37 -14.77 -0.41 -8.16
C LYS A 37 -15.92 -1.33 -8.58
N ASP A 38 -15.69 -2.11 -9.64
CA ASP A 38 -16.72 -2.99 -10.21
C ASP A 38 -17.25 -3.95 -9.14
N ARG A 39 -16.36 -4.32 -8.21
CA ARG A 39 -16.64 -5.30 -7.19
C ARG A 39 -17.24 -4.74 -5.92
N ALA A 40 -16.90 -3.52 -5.51
CA ALA A 40 -17.55 -2.85 -4.38
C ALA A 40 -19.06 -2.74 -4.61
N ASN A 41 -19.48 -2.42 -5.84
CA ASN A 41 -20.89 -2.43 -6.22
C ASN A 41 -21.48 -3.86 -6.15
N ASP A 42 -20.82 -4.86 -6.73
CA ASP A 42 -21.26 -6.26 -6.68
C ASP A 42 -21.34 -6.81 -5.24
N ILE A 43 -20.41 -6.44 -4.36
CA ILE A 43 -20.37 -6.85 -2.95
C ILE A 43 -21.60 -6.25 -2.25
N ILE A 44 -21.86 -4.96 -2.42
CA ILE A 44 -23.00 -4.28 -1.82
C ILE A 44 -24.31 -4.82 -2.40
N GLU A 45 -24.41 -5.02 -3.71
CA GLU A 45 -25.57 -5.67 -4.33
C GLU A 45 -25.74 -7.11 -3.85
N SER A 46 -24.65 -7.85 -3.64
CA SER A 46 -24.68 -9.20 -3.08
C SER A 46 -25.16 -9.19 -1.64
N ILE A 47 -24.67 -8.28 -0.79
CA ILE A 47 -25.15 -8.09 0.58
C ILE A 47 -26.64 -7.74 0.57
N THR A 48 -27.03 -6.84 -0.33
CA THR A 48 -28.41 -6.37 -0.56
C THR A 48 -29.34 -7.52 -0.94
N ARG A 49 -28.95 -8.36 -1.92
CA ARG A 49 -29.74 -9.51 -2.38
C ARG A 49 -29.73 -10.68 -1.40
N LYS A 50 -28.68 -10.83 -0.59
CA LYS A 50 -28.56 -11.93 0.38
C LYS A 50 -29.34 -11.68 1.66
N GLN A 51 -29.66 -10.43 2.03
CA GLN A 51 -30.49 -10.15 3.22
C GLN A 51 -32.00 -10.38 3.01
N SER A 52 -32.48 -10.46 1.76
CA SER A 52 -33.89 -10.81 1.49
C SER A 52 -34.19 -12.31 1.68
N ASN A 53 -33.15 -13.15 1.75
CA ASN A 53 -33.26 -14.58 2.04
C ASN A 53 -32.58 -14.83 3.39
N GLN A 54 -33.32 -15.23 4.43
CA GLN A 54 -32.84 -15.46 5.80
C GLN A 54 -31.82 -16.62 5.91
N SER A 55 -30.64 -16.50 5.31
CA SER A 55 -29.54 -17.43 5.47
C SER A 55 -28.21 -16.68 5.37
N PHE A 56 -27.61 -16.44 6.53
CA PHE A 56 -26.23 -15.98 6.63
C PHE A 56 -25.31 -17.11 6.17
N TYR A 57 -25.01 -17.19 4.87
CA TYR A 57 -23.85 -17.96 4.44
C TYR A 57 -22.62 -17.08 4.64
N VAL A 58 -21.69 -17.58 5.45
CA VAL A 58 -20.29 -17.17 5.46
C VAL A 58 -19.80 -17.39 4.04
N ILE A 59 -19.33 -16.34 3.36
CA ILE A 59 -18.44 -16.57 2.22
C ILE A 59 -17.18 -17.14 2.86
N LYS A 60 -17.14 -18.45 3.06
CA LYS A 60 -15.87 -19.13 3.27
C LYS A 60 -15.20 -19.00 1.92
N GLY A 61 -14.33 -18.01 1.78
CA GLY A 61 -13.35 -18.00 0.71
C GLY A 61 -12.69 -19.38 0.72
N ASP A 62 -12.85 -20.12 -0.37
CA ASP A 62 -12.16 -21.39 -0.57
C ASP A 62 -10.67 -21.08 -0.44
N SER A 63 -10.06 -21.55 0.64
CA SER A 63 -8.78 -21.07 1.20
C SER A 63 -7.59 -21.52 0.35
N ARG A 64 -7.46 -20.96 -0.85
CA ARG A 64 -6.36 -21.22 -1.79
C ARG A 64 -5.68 -19.95 -2.28
N TYR A 65 -5.94 -18.82 -1.63
CA TYR A 65 -5.36 -17.55 -2.02
C TYR A 65 -4.13 -17.26 -1.16
N ASP A 66 -3.04 -16.94 -1.84
CA ASP A 66 -1.73 -16.64 -1.30
C ASP A 66 -1.80 -15.34 -0.48
N TRP A 67 -1.55 -15.42 0.83
CA TRP A 67 -1.67 -14.29 1.78
C TRP A 67 -0.50 -13.32 1.70
N GLN A 68 0.47 -13.62 0.83
CA GLN A 68 1.75 -12.95 0.76
C GLN A 68 1.62 -11.42 0.69
N TRP A 69 0.75 -10.84 -0.13
CA TRP A 69 0.66 -9.39 -0.34
C TRP A 69 0.23 -8.51 0.84
N PHE A 70 -0.53 -9.07 1.78
CA PHE A 70 -1.13 -8.29 2.88
C PHE A 70 -0.40 -8.53 4.20
N GLU A 71 0.14 -9.73 4.38
CA GLU A 71 0.86 -10.09 5.60
C GLU A 71 2.37 -10.00 5.40
N GLU A 72 2.90 -10.64 4.36
CA GLU A 72 4.34 -10.70 4.09
C GLU A 72 4.81 -9.48 3.27
N GLY A 73 3.96 -8.99 2.37
CA GLY A 73 4.23 -8.07 1.28
C GLY A 73 4.98 -8.71 0.10
N ILE A 74 5.27 -7.91 -0.93
CA ILE A 74 6.03 -8.32 -2.10
C ILE A 74 7.32 -7.54 -2.25
N GLU A 75 8.39 -8.30 -2.44
CA GLU A 75 9.70 -7.77 -2.75
C GLU A 75 9.65 -6.87 -4.00
N CYS A 76 10.10 -5.64 -3.82
CA CYS A 76 10.26 -4.68 -4.88
C CYS A 76 11.39 -3.72 -4.54
N LYS A 77 11.63 -2.74 -5.41
CA LYS A 77 12.46 -1.59 -5.06
C LYS A 77 11.69 -0.30 -5.24
N LEU A 78 11.85 0.62 -4.31
CA LEU A 78 11.26 1.96 -4.36
C LEU A 78 12.31 2.98 -4.80
N LEU A 79 11.92 3.91 -5.67
CA LEU A 79 12.71 5.07 -6.03
C LEU A 79 11.95 6.34 -5.62
N LYS A 80 12.48 7.02 -4.59
CA LYS A 80 11.95 8.30 -4.10
C LYS A 80 12.44 9.47 -4.94
N LEU A 81 11.63 10.53 -5.02
CA LEU A 81 12.00 11.75 -5.73
C LEU A 81 13.28 12.37 -5.15
N GLY A 82 14.26 12.67 -6.02
CA GLY A 82 15.54 13.26 -5.62
C GLY A 82 16.60 12.26 -5.15
N VAL A 83 16.26 10.97 -5.03
CA VAL A 83 17.20 9.89 -4.72
C VAL A 83 17.67 9.23 -6.02
N LYS A 84 18.95 8.83 -6.08
CA LYS A 84 19.55 8.21 -7.27
C LYS A 84 19.54 6.69 -7.23
N GLU A 85 19.33 6.11 -6.07
CA GLU A 85 19.47 4.69 -5.80
C GLU A 85 18.12 4.05 -5.49
N TRP A 86 17.96 2.81 -5.93
CA TRP A 86 16.79 2.00 -5.65
C TRP A 86 16.88 1.42 -4.25
N GLN A 87 15.88 1.68 -3.42
CA GLN A 87 15.79 1.10 -2.10
C GLN A 87 15.07 -0.25 -2.19
N PRO A 88 15.72 -1.38 -1.87
CA PRO A 88 15.03 -2.67 -1.81
C PRO A 88 14.13 -2.72 -0.58
N GLY A 89 13.04 -3.47 -0.69
CA GLY A 89 12.07 -3.60 0.37
C GLY A 89 10.86 -4.39 -0.06
N THR A 90 9.86 -4.35 0.79
CA THR A 90 8.64 -5.13 0.66
C THR A 90 7.43 -4.22 0.63
N LEU A 91 6.62 -4.34 -0.42
CA LEU A 91 5.39 -3.56 -0.61
C LEU A 91 4.17 -4.33 -0.11
N LYS A 92 3.34 -3.67 0.70
CA LYS A 92 2.08 -4.19 1.21
C LYS A 92 0.91 -3.35 0.71
N PHE A 93 -0.19 -4.03 0.43
CA PHE A 93 -1.45 -3.38 0.10
C PHE A 93 -2.34 -3.32 1.32
N LYS A 94 -3.07 -2.20 1.45
CA LYS A 94 -4.02 -2.05 2.54
C LYS A 94 -5.28 -1.35 2.03
N VAL A 95 -6.42 -1.90 2.42
CA VAL A 95 -7.73 -1.31 2.17
C VAL A 95 -8.24 -0.78 3.49
N THR A 96 -8.65 0.47 3.50
CA THR A 96 -9.30 1.07 4.67
C THR A 96 -10.63 1.66 4.27
N LEU A 97 -11.55 1.69 5.22
CA LEU A 97 -12.83 2.39 5.08
C LEU A 97 -12.79 3.64 5.93
N GLN A 98 -13.17 4.77 5.33
CA GLN A 98 -13.27 6.05 5.98
C GLN A 98 -14.72 6.54 5.94
N PHE A 99 -15.18 7.09 7.04
CA PHE A 99 -16.51 7.69 7.12
C PHE A 99 -16.40 9.20 7.35
N CYS A 100 -17.09 9.93 6.50
CA CYS A 100 -17.25 11.37 6.53
C CYS A 100 -18.67 11.63 7.03
N PRO A 101 -18.87 12.06 8.30
CA PRO A 101 -20.20 12.40 8.78
C PRO A 101 -20.77 13.55 7.96
N GLU A 102 -22.09 13.53 7.73
CA GLU A 102 -22.78 14.70 7.19
C GLU A 102 -22.82 15.77 8.29
N GLU A 103 -22.25 16.94 8.02
CA GLU A 103 -22.33 18.06 8.95
C GLU A 103 -23.79 18.51 9.07
N PRO A 104 -24.27 18.85 10.28
CA PRO A 104 -25.57 19.48 10.43
C PRO A 104 -25.56 20.82 9.67
N GLU A 105 -26.62 21.13 8.94
CA GLU A 105 -26.79 22.46 8.30
C GLU A 105 -26.66 23.55 9.38
N GLU A 106 -25.48 24.19 9.48
CA GLU A 106 -25.29 25.39 10.30
C GLU A 106 -25.76 26.60 9.49
N ASP A 107 -26.55 27.48 10.12
CA ASP A 107 -27.03 28.72 9.51
C ASP A 107 -25.84 29.56 9.00
N GLU A 108 -25.90 29.95 7.71
CA GLU A 108 -24.97 30.79 6.92
C GLU A 108 -23.82 31.47 7.72
N VAL A 109 -22.58 30.95 7.60
CA VAL A 109 -21.36 31.69 7.94
C VAL A 109 -20.36 31.62 6.78
N ASP A 110 -19.90 32.81 6.35
CA ASP A 110 -19.07 33.13 5.18
C ASP A 110 -18.18 32.01 4.60
N ASP A 111 -18.46 31.68 3.34
CA ASP A 111 -17.76 30.72 2.49
C ASP A 111 -16.40 31.24 2.01
N GLU A 112 -15.28 30.83 2.61
CA GLU A 112 -13.97 30.88 1.92
C GLU A 112 -12.89 29.91 2.44
N GLU A 113 -13.22 28.94 3.33
CA GLU A 113 -12.22 28.04 3.97
C GLU A 113 -12.53 26.52 3.89
N GLU A 114 -13.41 26.09 2.97
CA GLU A 114 -14.02 24.75 2.99
C GLU A 114 -13.16 23.60 2.42
N ILE A 115 -12.20 23.86 1.53
CA ILE A 115 -11.58 22.77 0.74
C ILE A 115 -10.52 21.97 1.54
N ASN A 116 -9.91 22.57 2.58
CA ASN A 116 -8.87 21.90 3.39
C ASN A 116 -9.40 21.24 4.68
N LYS A 117 -10.67 21.43 5.06
CA LYS A 117 -11.27 20.83 6.27
C LYS A 117 -11.80 19.41 6.08
N MET A 118 -12.15 19.03 4.84
CA MET A 118 -12.81 17.74 4.58
C MET A 118 -11.96 16.51 4.91
N ASP A 119 -10.64 16.54 4.71
CA ASP A 119 -9.78 15.39 5.05
C ASP A 119 -9.56 15.25 6.56
N GLU A 120 -9.62 16.35 7.32
CA GLU A 120 -9.41 16.36 8.78
C GLU A 120 -10.58 15.75 9.57
N MET A 121 -11.79 15.72 9.00
CA MET A 121 -12.98 15.18 9.69
C MET A 121 -13.28 13.70 9.40
N THR A 122 -12.54 13.08 8.49
CA THR A 122 -12.74 11.68 8.11
C THR A 122 -12.24 10.74 9.21
N LYS A 123 -13.06 9.76 9.60
CA LYS A 123 -12.71 8.78 10.64
C LYS A 123 -12.57 7.39 10.04
N SER A 124 -11.50 6.70 10.41
CA SER A 124 -11.38 5.26 10.13
C SER A 124 -12.52 4.53 10.85
N LEU A 125 -13.10 3.55 10.17
CA LEU A 125 -14.20 2.75 10.72
C LEU A 125 -13.70 1.58 11.57
N ASP A 126 -14.34 1.37 12.72
CA ASP A 126 -14.11 0.24 13.60
C ASP A 126 -14.85 -1.00 13.10
N ASP A 127 -14.26 -2.18 13.31
CA ASP A 127 -14.75 -3.44 12.75
C ASP A 127 -16.17 -3.81 13.21
N TYR A 128 -16.55 -3.40 14.42
CA TYR A 128 -17.86 -3.69 15.00
C TYR A 128 -18.96 -2.67 14.64
N GLU A 129 -18.62 -1.62 13.89
CA GLU A 129 -19.60 -0.64 13.43
C GLU A 129 -20.48 -1.23 12.31
N VAL A 130 -21.71 -0.73 12.21
CA VAL A 130 -22.67 -1.20 11.20
C VAL A 130 -22.94 -0.06 10.25
N LEU A 131 -22.78 -0.31 8.95
CA LEU A 131 -23.13 0.58 7.86
C LEU A 131 -24.52 0.24 7.34
N TRP A 132 -25.30 1.25 7.00
CA TRP A 132 -26.62 1.14 6.40
C TRP A 132 -26.62 1.84 5.04
N PHE A 133 -26.79 1.06 3.98
CA PHE A 133 -26.90 1.51 2.60
C PHE A 133 -28.31 1.29 2.08
N GLY A 134 -29.07 2.36 1.88
CA GLY A 134 -30.45 2.28 1.38
C GLY A 134 -31.36 1.48 2.33
N ASN A 135 -31.57 0.18 2.04
CA ASN A 135 -32.38 -0.74 2.84
C ASN A 135 -31.58 -1.88 3.49
N HIS A 136 -30.24 -1.81 3.47
CA HIS A 136 -29.38 -2.94 3.85
C HIS A 136 -28.31 -2.55 4.85
N THR A 137 -28.08 -3.42 5.84
CA THR A 137 -27.04 -3.19 6.85
C THR A 137 -25.86 -4.13 6.68
N CYS A 138 -24.64 -3.65 6.84
CA CYS A 138 -23.42 -4.46 6.76
C CYS A 138 -22.52 -4.16 7.97
N LEU A 139 -21.91 -5.20 8.54
CA LEU A 139 -20.85 -5.03 9.53
C LEU A 139 -19.58 -4.55 8.83
N VAL A 140 -18.90 -3.54 9.37
CA VAL A 140 -17.68 -2.97 8.79
C VAL A 140 -16.60 -4.04 8.60
N GLU A 141 -16.37 -4.90 9.61
CA GLU A 141 -15.43 -6.03 9.52
C GLU A 141 -15.66 -6.87 8.27
N ARG A 142 -16.92 -7.21 8.00
CA ARG A 142 -17.29 -8.08 6.89
C ARG A 142 -17.10 -7.38 5.56
N LEU A 143 -17.44 -6.10 5.47
CA LEU A 143 -17.21 -5.31 4.25
C LEU A 143 -15.70 -5.19 3.97
N LYS A 144 -14.88 -4.94 4.99
CA LYS A 144 -13.42 -4.92 4.86
C LYS A 144 -12.90 -6.27 4.36
N GLN A 145 -13.32 -7.37 4.97
CA GLN A 145 -12.91 -8.72 4.57
C GLN A 145 -13.29 -9.04 3.12
N ASP A 146 -14.52 -8.73 2.72
CA ASP A 146 -14.99 -8.96 1.34
C ASP A 146 -14.17 -8.12 0.34
N LEU A 147 -13.92 -6.84 0.65
CA LEU A 147 -13.09 -5.95 -0.19
C LEU A 147 -11.63 -6.40 -0.26
N GLU A 148 -11.05 -6.82 0.86
CA GLU A 148 -9.67 -7.34 0.91
C GLU A 148 -9.52 -8.63 0.11
N CYS A 149 -10.48 -9.56 0.22
CA CYS A 149 -10.48 -10.79 -0.58
C CYS A 149 -10.53 -10.48 -2.07
N ASP A 150 -11.40 -9.56 -2.48
CA ASP A 150 -11.52 -9.19 -3.88
C ASP A 150 -10.30 -8.39 -4.40
N LEU A 151 -9.67 -7.57 -3.55
CA LEU A 151 -8.40 -6.92 -3.89
C LEU A 151 -7.29 -7.95 -4.10
N LYS A 152 -7.18 -8.97 -3.24
CA LYS A 152 -6.17 -10.04 -3.34
C LYS A 152 -6.21 -10.72 -4.71
N ASP A 153 -7.40 -11.13 -5.14
CA ASP A 153 -7.58 -11.82 -6.42
C ASP A 153 -7.15 -10.96 -7.61
N ARG A 154 -7.38 -9.65 -7.53
CA ARG A 154 -7.09 -8.71 -8.62
C ARG A 154 -5.65 -8.19 -8.61
N ALA A 155 -5.09 -7.94 -7.43
CA ALA A 155 -3.70 -7.50 -7.28
C ALA A 155 -2.74 -8.51 -7.91
N ASN A 156 -2.96 -9.81 -7.66
CA ASN A 156 -2.21 -10.89 -8.31
C ASN A 156 -2.30 -10.78 -9.85
N SER A 157 -3.49 -10.60 -10.41
CA SER A 157 -3.68 -10.50 -11.87
C SER A 157 -3.01 -9.26 -12.48
N ILE A 158 -3.09 -8.11 -11.80
CA ILE A 158 -2.45 -6.86 -12.23
C ILE A 158 -0.93 -7.03 -12.22
N ILE A 159 -0.38 -7.62 -11.16
CA ILE A 159 1.06 -7.77 -10.99
C ILE A 159 1.61 -8.82 -11.94
N GLU A 160 0.96 -9.97 -12.10
CA GLU A 160 1.31 -10.92 -13.15
C GLU A 160 1.32 -10.26 -14.53
N SER A 161 0.39 -9.33 -14.77
CA SER A 161 0.35 -8.57 -16.03
C SER A 161 1.51 -7.57 -16.16
N ILE A 162 2.02 -7.05 -15.04
CA ILE A 162 3.22 -6.20 -14.98
C ILE A 162 4.49 -7.05 -15.17
N THR A 163 4.61 -8.20 -14.47
CA THR A 163 5.82 -9.03 -14.43
C THR A 163 5.99 -9.97 -15.64
N ARG A 164 4.91 -10.43 -16.27
CA ARG A 164 4.96 -11.41 -17.37
C ARG A 164 5.36 -10.83 -18.73
N LYS A 165 5.41 -9.50 -18.91
CA LYS A 165 5.58 -8.89 -20.25
C LYS A 165 7.04 -8.73 -20.69
N GLN A 166 7.67 -9.85 -21.07
CA GLN A 166 8.93 -9.86 -21.84
C GLN A 166 8.76 -9.88 -23.38
N SER A 167 7.56 -9.77 -23.96
CA SER A 167 7.44 -9.75 -25.42
C SER A 167 6.33 -8.84 -25.94
N ASN A 168 6.77 -7.70 -26.47
CA ASN A 168 6.12 -6.89 -27.49
C ASN A 168 4.82 -6.17 -27.15
N LYS A 169 4.92 -4.84 -27.29
CA LYS A 169 3.88 -3.81 -27.43
C LYS A 169 3.25 -3.30 -26.15
N SER A 170 3.59 -2.03 -25.90
CA SER A 170 2.80 -0.98 -25.25
C SER A 170 2.26 -1.33 -23.87
N PHE A 171 2.59 -0.48 -22.90
CA PHE A 171 1.73 -0.23 -21.75
C PHE A 171 0.27 -0.33 -22.22
N TYR A 172 -0.46 -1.36 -21.79
CA TYR A 172 -1.88 -1.16 -21.61
C TYR A 172 -1.91 -0.25 -20.38
N VAL A 173 -1.80 1.05 -20.60
CA VAL A 173 -2.69 1.96 -19.91
C VAL A 173 -4.03 1.25 -20.03
N ILE A 174 -4.60 0.79 -18.91
CA ILE A 174 -6.03 0.48 -18.87
C ILE A 174 -6.65 1.73 -19.49
N LYS A 175 -7.06 1.64 -20.75
CA LYS A 175 -7.47 2.78 -21.56
C LYS A 175 -8.71 3.36 -20.88
N ASP A 176 -8.50 4.34 -20.02
CA ASP A 176 -9.00 5.71 -20.06
C ASP A 176 -10.40 5.96 -20.63
N ASP A 177 -11.32 5.00 -20.59
CA ASP A 177 -12.69 5.18 -21.12
C ASP A 177 -13.80 4.57 -20.24
N LEU A 178 -13.48 4.21 -19.00
CA LEU A 178 -14.48 3.82 -18.02
C LEU A 178 -14.48 4.82 -16.89
N ARG A 179 -15.15 5.97 -17.12
CA ARG A 179 -15.66 6.93 -16.11
C ARG A 179 -15.19 6.54 -14.72
N TYR A 180 -14.02 7.06 -14.33
CA TYR A 180 -13.48 6.92 -12.98
C TYR A 180 -14.61 7.38 -12.06
N ASP A 181 -15.29 6.40 -11.45
CA ASP A 181 -16.49 6.66 -10.69
C ASP A 181 -15.97 6.99 -9.31
N LYS A 182 -15.77 8.30 -9.14
CA LYS A 182 -15.26 8.94 -7.94
C LYS A 182 -16.10 8.59 -6.71
N GLN A 183 -17.30 8.03 -6.88
CA GLN A 183 -18.24 7.74 -5.81
C GLN A 183 -17.65 6.90 -4.67
N TRP A 184 -16.84 5.87 -4.92
CA TRP A 184 -16.32 5.02 -3.83
C TRP A 184 -15.00 5.51 -3.23
N PHE A 185 -14.19 6.24 -3.99
CA PHE A 185 -12.80 6.55 -3.61
C PHE A 185 -12.59 8.04 -3.31
N GLU A 186 -13.27 8.94 -4.01
CA GLU A 186 -13.12 10.38 -3.84
C GLU A 186 -14.36 11.05 -3.20
N GLU A 187 -15.57 10.86 -3.76
CA GLU A 187 -16.79 11.54 -3.29
C GLU A 187 -17.35 10.88 -2.02
N GLY A 188 -17.34 9.55 -1.99
CA GLY A 188 -17.92 8.72 -0.95
C GLY A 188 -19.36 8.30 -1.26
N LYS A 189 -19.71 7.08 -0.84
CA LYS A 189 -21.04 6.50 -0.98
C LYS A 189 -21.90 6.88 0.22
N GLU A 190 -23.07 7.45 -0.03
CA GLU A 190 -24.05 7.77 1.01
C GLU A 190 -24.43 6.52 1.80
N CYS A 191 -24.37 6.64 3.13
CA CYS A 191 -24.75 5.61 4.07
C CYS A 191 -25.11 6.23 5.42
N LYS A 192 -25.54 5.37 6.35
CA LYS A 192 -25.60 5.73 7.77
C LYS A 192 -24.74 4.77 8.56
N ILE A 193 -24.11 5.24 9.63
CA ILE A 193 -23.34 4.42 10.54
C ILE A 193 -24.06 4.29 11.89
N LEU A 194 -24.01 3.10 12.47
CA LEU A 194 -24.38 2.85 13.86
C LEU A 194 -23.14 2.35 14.62
N LYS A 195 -22.70 3.15 15.58
CA LYS A 195 -21.58 2.82 16.48
C LYS A 195 -22.06 1.95 17.63
N LEU A 196 -21.18 1.10 18.16
CA LEU A 196 -21.47 0.36 19.39
C LEU A 196 -21.83 1.32 20.53
N GLY A 197 -22.99 1.10 21.16
CA GLY A 197 -23.49 1.94 22.25
C GLY A 197 -24.22 3.22 21.81
N ALA A 198 -24.22 3.55 20.51
CA ALA A 198 -25.03 4.64 19.98
C ALA A 198 -26.51 4.25 19.94
N LYS A 199 -27.39 5.25 20.14
CA LYS A 199 -28.85 5.06 20.10
C LYS A 199 -29.44 5.33 18.72
N GLU A 200 -28.71 6.05 17.87
CA GLU A 200 -29.20 6.61 16.61
C GLU A 200 -28.20 6.39 15.48
N TRP A 201 -28.74 6.35 14.26
CA TRP A 201 -27.96 6.24 13.03
C TRP A 201 -27.44 7.61 12.62
N GLN A 202 -26.13 7.71 12.40
CA GLN A 202 -25.51 8.94 11.91
C GLN A 202 -25.40 8.90 10.38
N PRO A 203 -26.02 9.83 9.63
CA PRO A 203 -25.84 9.91 8.19
C PRO A 203 -24.46 10.43 7.80
N GLY A 204 -24.00 10.05 6.62
CA GLY A 204 -22.72 10.47 6.07
C GLY A 204 -22.35 9.70 4.81
N LYS A 205 -21.07 9.77 4.45
CA LYS A 205 -20.51 9.08 3.27
C LYS A 205 -19.36 8.18 3.69
N VAL A 206 -19.31 6.97 3.13
CA VAL A 206 -18.18 6.05 3.30
C VAL A 206 -17.31 6.06 2.04
N ARG A 207 -16.00 6.07 2.23
CA ARG A 207 -14.98 6.00 1.18
C ARG A 207 -14.10 4.79 1.40
N ILE A 208 -13.67 4.18 0.30
CA ILE A 208 -12.64 3.14 0.27
C ILE A 208 -11.32 3.86 -0.02
N LYS A 209 -10.29 3.64 0.80
CA LYS A 209 -8.93 4.09 0.52
C LYS A 209 -8.03 2.87 0.32
N VAL A 210 -7.34 2.85 -0.81
CA VAL A 210 -6.27 1.89 -1.10
C VAL A 210 -4.94 2.57 -0.82
N THR A 211 -4.17 2.03 0.12
CA THR A 211 -2.82 2.54 0.43
C THR A 211 -1.78 1.48 0.09
N LEU A 212 -0.60 1.97 -0.31
CA LEU A 212 0.59 1.16 -0.53
C LEU A 212 1.54 1.48 0.62
N GLU A 213 1.91 0.49 1.41
CA GLU A 213 2.90 0.63 2.49
C GLU A 213 4.20 -0.05 2.05
N PHE A 214 5.32 0.68 2.07
CA PHE A 214 6.64 0.13 1.76
C PHE A 214 7.44 -0.06 3.04
N CYS A 215 7.92 -1.27 3.25
CA CYS A 215 8.82 -1.64 4.32
C CYS A 215 10.23 -1.82 3.72
N PRO A 216 11.16 -0.87 3.90
CA PRO A 216 12.51 -1.04 3.39
C PRO A 216 13.19 -2.23 4.05
N ASP A 217 14.01 -2.94 3.28
CA ASP A 217 14.83 -4.01 3.84
C ASP A 217 15.83 -3.41 4.83
N GLU A 218 16.09 -4.13 5.93
CA GLU A 218 17.17 -3.75 6.83
C GLU A 218 18.47 -3.69 6.02
N PRO A 219 19.30 -2.65 6.20
CA PRO A 219 20.58 -2.60 5.53
C PRO A 219 21.36 -3.84 5.95
N GLU A 220 21.70 -4.71 4.98
CA GLU A 220 22.65 -5.77 5.23
C GLU A 220 23.90 -5.10 5.83
N GLU A 221 24.22 -5.44 7.08
CA GLU A 221 25.53 -5.10 7.62
C GLU A 221 26.52 -5.72 6.66
N VAL A 222 27.15 -4.87 5.84
CA VAL A 222 28.28 -5.29 5.04
C VAL A 222 29.30 -5.70 6.09
N GLU A 223 29.39 -7.01 6.36
CA GLU A 223 30.62 -7.62 6.84
C GLU A 223 31.64 -7.26 5.78
N VAL A 224 32.25 -6.09 5.93
CA VAL A 224 33.48 -5.75 5.25
C VAL A 224 34.38 -6.89 5.70
N GLN A 225 34.63 -7.83 4.80
CA GLN A 225 35.64 -8.84 5.00
C GLN A 225 36.94 -8.07 5.24
N GLU A 226 37.26 -7.83 6.52
CA GLU A 226 38.49 -7.17 6.96
C GLU A 226 39.72 -7.95 6.49
N GLU A 227 39.53 -9.18 6.01
CA GLU A 227 40.54 -10.03 5.41
C GLU A 227 41.24 -9.40 4.20
N GLU A 228 40.57 -8.61 3.35
CA GLU A 228 41.25 -7.96 2.20
C GLU A 228 42.03 -6.69 2.57
N LYS A 229 41.66 -6.00 3.66
CA LYS A 229 42.40 -4.82 4.13
C LYS A 229 43.65 -5.17 4.94
N ILE A 230 43.62 -6.30 5.65
CA ILE A 230 44.79 -6.78 6.41
C ILE A 230 45.92 -7.13 5.45
N ASP A 231 45.63 -7.77 4.32
CA ASP A 231 46.65 -8.25 3.39
C ASP A 231 47.38 -7.11 2.65
N GLU A 232 46.71 -6.00 2.35
CA GLU A 232 47.38 -4.81 1.77
C GLU A 232 48.24 -4.07 2.80
N MET A 233 47.79 -3.92 4.05
CA MET A 233 48.58 -3.28 5.12
C MET A 233 49.84 -4.09 5.45
N ASP A 234 49.75 -5.41 5.48
CA ASP A 234 50.88 -6.30 5.77
C ASP A 234 51.91 -6.31 4.63
N LYS A 235 51.45 -6.15 3.38
CA LYS A 235 52.30 -6.06 2.20
C LYS A 235 53.02 -4.70 2.10
N VAL A 236 52.37 -3.61 2.50
CA VAL A 236 52.99 -2.28 2.60
C VAL A 236 54.02 -2.25 3.74
N ALA A 237 53.72 -2.88 4.88
CA ALA A 237 54.66 -2.97 6.01
C ALA A 237 55.94 -3.73 5.63
N LYS A 238 55.83 -4.86 4.92
CA LYS A 238 56.98 -5.64 4.42
C LYS A 238 57.82 -4.85 3.41
N SER A 239 57.18 -4.11 2.50
CA SER A 239 57.88 -3.27 1.50
C SER A 239 58.65 -2.09 2.12
N LEU A 240 58.12 -1.48 3.18
CA LEU A 240 58.79 -0.38 3.88
C LEU A 240 60.00 -0.86 4.71
N ASP A 241 59.93 -2.07 5.27
CA ASP A 241 61.04 -2.64 6.04
C ASP A 241 62.25 -2.98 5.16
N ASP A 242 62.01 -3.47 3.94
CA ASP A 242 63.06 -3.70 2.94
C ASP A 242 63.79 -2.40 2.53
N ILE A 243 63.07 -1.27 2.48
CA ILE A 243 63.66 0.05 2.20
C ILE A 243 64.51 0.53 3.38
N ARG A 244 64.06 0.32 4.62
CA ARG A 244 64.82 0.67 5.84
C ARG A 244 66.11 -0.13 5.95
N GLN A 245 66.10 -1.41 5.60
CA GLN A 245 67.31 -2.23 5.58
C GLN A 245 68.32 -1.75 4.54
N LYS A 246 67.87 -1.37 3.33
CA LYS A 246 68.76 -0.85 2.28
C LYS A 246 69.42 0.48 2.65
N LEU A 247 68.70 1.39 3.32
CA LEU A 247 69.25 2.67 3.78
C LEU A 247 70.32 2.51 4.86
N ASN A 248 70.16 1.56 5.78
CA ASN A 248 71.13 1.30 6.83
C ASN A 248 72.40 0.59 6.34
N GLN A 249 72.36 -0.06 5.17
CA GLN A 249 73.54 -0.66 4.54
C GLN A 249 74.41 0.37 3.80
N GLN A 250 73.83 1.49 3.33
CA GLN A 250 74.58 2.55 2.63
C GLN A 250 75.30 3.54 3.56
N ASN A 251 74.95 3.58 4.85
CA ASN A 251 75.56 4.52 5.82
C ASN A 251 76.74 3.93 6.63
N ASN A 252 77.18 2.70 6.34
CA ASN A 252 78.27 2.01 7.04
C ASN A 252 79.37 1.50 6.09
N SER A 253 79.59 2.15 4.93
CA SER A 253 80.75 1.88 4.07
C SER A 253 81.71 3.07 4.00
#